data_AF-A0A653SMS5-F1
#
_entry.id   AF-A0A653SMS5-F1
#
_cell.length_a   1.000
_cell.length_b   1.000
_cell.length_c   1.000
_cell.angle_alpha   90.00
_cell.angle_beta   90.00
_cell.angle_gamma   90.00
#
_symmetry.space_group_name_H-M   'P 1'
#
loop_
_entity.id
_entity.type
_entity.pdbx_description
1 polymer ?
#
loop_
_entity_poly.entity_id
_entity_poly.type
_entity_poly.pdbx_seq_one_letter_code
_entity_poly.pdbx_strand_id
1 'polypeptide(L)'
;MEPDVTDHITAPAPAPAPAFAPAATAATSAASAPVPTRPARVSRRRLLQGTAALGGVIAFGTAVSASTTPAFAATVSRPDIISTNDWGASAAKGSLPTLTRRPTHLVIHHTTHVNSDDFSDAAAKEVARLIQRNHMTNGWADTGQQFTIARGGQMLEGRHGSLDAVVDGTRFIEGAHAYGFNDQSVGIEVDGMYTNDVPTDAQWSSLVHLSAFICQRYGLHVDRIIAHRDVPGAQTLCCGDTFYGKLSALRDEVASALANGVDGGSGPSGDYPTVRLGDEGEAVRRVQVTLKVIGHDPGAADGVFGPATEKALRAYQSSLGTGVDGIAGPRTWGALATHHAAGSTVSSGDSGTEVEYLQRGLKASSGVDLATDGHFGEQTEAAVSAYQKARGLTVDGVGGAETWAALKHGQ
;
A
#
# COMPACT_ATOMS: atom_id res chain seq x y z
N MET A 1 -36.32 8.57 -58.67
CA MET A 1 -37.09 7.90 -57.60
C MET A 1 -36.55 6.49 -57.51
N GLU A 2 -35.57 6.29 -56.65
CA GLU A 2 -35.08 4.98 -56.22
C GLU A 2 -34.87 5.08 -54.70
N PRO A 3 -35.33 4.10 -53.91
CA PRO A 3 -35.16 4.14 -52.47
C PRO A 3 -33.82 3.54 -52.05
N ASP A 4 -33.14 4.29 -51.18
CA ASP A 4 -31.98 3.92 -50.40
C ASP A 4 -32.37 2.92 -49.30
N VAL A 5 -31.69 1.78 -49.23
CA VAL A 5 -31.86 0.75 -48.20
C VAL A 5 -30.60 0.73 -47.35
N THR A 6 -30.66 1.42 -46.23
CA THR A 6 -29.67 1.30 -45.14
C THR A 6 -30.25 0.37 -44.07
N ASP A 7 -29.72 -0.87 -44.01
CA ASP A 7 -30.02 -1.83 -42.95
C ASP A 7 -29.33 -1.40 -41.65
N HIS A 8 -30.13 -0.91 -40.70
CA HIS A 8 -29.72 -0.72 -39.31
C HIS A 8 -29.75 -2.05 -38.56
N ILE A 9 -28.58 -2.67 -38.38
CA ILE A 9 -28.43 -3.76 -37.41
C ILE A 9 -28.48 -3.17 -35.99
N THR A 10 -29.64 -3.33 -35.34
CA THR A 10 -29.84 -3.00 -33.93
C THR A 10 -29.40 -4.21 -33.11
N ALA A 11 -28.39 -4.04 -32.25
CA ALA A 11 -27.99 -5.07 -31.29
C ALA A 11 -29.12 -5.28 -30.24
N PRO A 12 -29.42 -6.53 -29.84
CA PRO A 12 -30.44 -6.79 -28.83
C PRO A 12 -29.99 -6.32 -27.44
N ALA A 13 -30.93 -5.78 -26.66
CA ALA A 13 -30.71 -5.36 -25.28
C ALA A 13 -30.26 -6.53 -24.38
N PRO A 14 -29.37 -6.31 -23.40
CA PRO A 14 -28.95 -7.36 -22.47
C PRO A 14 -30.11 -7.80 -21.57
N ALA A 15 -30.22 -9.11 -21.35
CA ALA A 15 -31.22 -9.71 -20.48
C ALA A 15 -31.01 -9.29 -19.01
N PRO A 16 -32.08 -9.13 -18.21
CA PRO A 16 -31.96 -8.82 -16.79
C PRO A 16 -31.35 -10.00 -16.02
N ALA A 17 -30.46 -9.68 -15.06
CA ALA A 17 -29.84 -10.66 -14.16
C ALA A 17 -30.90 -11.39 -13.30
N PRO A 18 -30.69 -12.68 -12.96
CA PRO A 18 -31.66 -13.44 -12.20
C PRO A 18 -31.75 -12.95 -10.75
N ALA A 19 -32.98 -12.78 -10.27
CA ALA A 19 -33.25 -12.49 -8.87
C ALA A 19 -32.88 -13.69 -7.99
N PHE A 20 -32.05 -13.47 -6.97
CA PHE A 20 -31.76 -14.48 -5.95
C PHE A 20 -32.99 -14.71 -5.06
N ALA A 21 -33.57 -15.91 -5.15
CA ALA A 21 -34.52 -16.42 -4.16
C ALA A 21 -33.77 -16.90 -2.89
N PRO A 22 -34.37 -16.78 -1.69
CA PRO A 22 -33.73 -17.23 -0.46
C PRO A 22 -33.70 -18.76 -0.41
N ALA A 23 -32.53 -19.33 -0.09
CA ALA A 23 -32.36 -20.76 0.08
C ALA A 23 -33.14 -21.28 1.30
N ALA A 24 -33.94 -22.31 1.08
CA ALA A 24 -34.66 -23.04 2.12
C ALA A 24 -33.69 -23.80 3.03
N THR A 25 -33.97 -23.75 4.34
CA THR A 25 -33.27 -24.48 5.39
C THR A 25 -33.54 -25.98 5.30
N ALA A 26 -32.50 -26.79 5.07
CA ALA A 26 -32.52 -28.22 5.34
C ALA A 26 -31.80 -28.49 6.67
N ALA A 27 -32.55 -28.98 7.65
CA ALA A 27 -32.02 -29.43 8.93
C ALA A 27 -31.34 -30.80 8.75
N THR A 28 -30.07 -30.90 9.14
CA THR A 28 -29.39 -32.17 9.38
C THR A 28 -28.87 -32.22 10.81
N SER A 29 -29.38 -33.21 11.53
CA SER A 29 -29.02 -33.56 12.91
C SER A 29 -27.54 -33.98 12.98
N ALA A 30 -26.74 -33.27 13.77
CA ALA A 30 -25.41 -33.70 14.17
C ALA A 30 -25.43 -34.20 15.63
N ALA A 31 -25.03 -35.45 15.82
CA ALA A 31 -24.90 -36.09 17.12
C ALA A 31 -23.71 -35.52 17.91
N SER A 32 -23.88 -35.43 19.23
CA SER A 32 -22.97 -34.79 20.19
C SER A 32 -21.65 -35.54 20.40
N ALA A 33 -20.56 -34.79 20.55
CA ALA A 33 -19.30 -35.25 21.15
C ALA A 33 -19.03 -34.48 22.46
N PRO A 34 -18.36 -35.08 23.45
CA PRO A 34 -18.43 -34.64 24.86
C PRO A 34 -17.49 -33.48 25.21
N VAL A 35 -17.96 -32.67 26.15
CA VAL A 35 -17.28 -31.51 26.76
C VAL A 35 -16.19 -31.96 27.76
N PRO A 36 -14.96 -31.41 27.73
CA PRO A 36 -13.99 -31.64 28.78
C PRO A 36 -14.30 -30.80 30.04
N THR A 37 -14.35 -31.49 31.18
CA THR A 37 -14.61 -30.93 32.51
C THR A 37 -13.42 -30.15 33.08
N ARG A 38 -13.70 -28.98 33.66
CA ARG A 38 -12.75 -28.11 34.38
C ARG A 38 -12.43 -28.69 35.77
N PRO A 39 -11.16 -28.77 36.21
CA PRO A 39 -10.87 -29.13 37.60
C PRO A 39 -11.09 -27.97 38.56
N ALA A 40 -11.41 -28.33 39.80
CA ALA A 40 -12.03 -27.53 40.83
C ALA A 40 -11.08 -26.53 41.54
N ARG A 41 -11.67 -25.42 41.99
CA ARG A 41 -11.10 -24.48 42.96
C ARG A 41 -10.95 -25.16 44.32
N VAL A 42 -9.77 -25.07 44.93
CA VAL A 42 -9.61 -25.31 46.37
C VAL A 42 -9.56 -23.96 47.07
N SER A 43 -10.53 -23.72 47.96
CA SER A 43 -10.42 -22.70 49.01
C SER A 43 -10.47 -23.43 50.35
N ARG A 44 -9.59 -23.06 51.29
CA ARG A 44 -9.90 -23.00 52.73
C ARG A 44 -8.74 -22.35 53.50
N ARG A 45 -9.01 -21.11 53.88
CA ARG A 45 -8.67 -20.45 55.15
C ARG A 45 -8.18 -21.40 56.26
N ARG A 46 -6.97 -21.18 56.78
CA ARG A 46 -6.60 -21.34 58.19
C ARG A 46 -5.76 -20.14 58.64
N LEU A 47 -5.80 -19.92 59.94
CA LEU A 47 -5.73 -18.65 60.66
C LEU A 47 -4.37 -18.54 61.41
N LEU A 48 -3.87 -17.30 61.51
CA LEU A 48 -2.93 -16.67 62.48
C LEU A 48 -1.79 -17.49 63.14
N GLN A 49 -0.56 -16.95 63.15
CA GLN A 49 0.07 -16.14 64.23
C GLN A 49 1.60 -16.10 64.05
N GLY A 50 2.23 -14.92 64.25
CA GLY A 50 3.70 -14.82 64.37
C GLY A 50 4.28 -13.48 63.93
N THR A 51 4.39 -12.55 64.86
CA THR A 51 5.02 -11.22 64.73
C THR A 51 6.55 -11.28 64.68
N ALA A 52 7.19 -10.50 63.80
CA ALA A 52 8.45 -9.81 64.07
C ALA A 52 8.66 -8.66 63.07
N ALA A 53 8.92 -7.47 63.62
CA ALA A 53 9.12 -6.24 62.89
C ALA A 53 10.49 -6.16 62.20
N LEU A 54 10.55 -5.53 61.03
CA LEU A 54 11.71 -4.76 60.59
C LEU A 54 11.23 -3.66 59.64
N GLY A 55 11.54 -2.43 60.02
CA GLY A 55 11.10 -1.21 59.36
C GLY A 55 11.72 -1.05 57.97
N GLY A 56 10.89 -0.51 57.08
CA GLY A 56 11.30 -0.02 55.77
C GLY A 56 10.17 0.83 55.24
N VAL A 57 10.28 2.14 55.35
CA VAL A 57 9.41 3.08 54.64
C VAL A 57 9.72 2.92 53.16
N ILE A 58 8.92 2.13 52.44
CA ILE A 58 8.89 2.17 50.98
C ILE A 58 7.74 3.10 50.63
N ALA A 59 8.09 4.33 50.24
CA ALA A 59 7.16 5.22 49.57
C ALA A 59 6.68 4.51 48.30
N PHE A 60 5.41 4.08 48.29
CA PHE A 60 4.73 3.72 47.05
C PHE A 60 4.50 5.02 46.27
N GLY A 61 5.53 5.46 45.55
CA GLY A 61 5.35 6.34 44.42
C GLY A 61 4.55 5.56 43.38
N THR A 62 3.28 5.92 43.21
CA THR A 62 2.49 5.48 42.07
C THR A 62 3.13 6.08 40.82
N ALA A 63 4.06 5.35 40.21
CA ALA A 63 4.45 5.60 38.84
C ALA A 63 3.21 5.31 37.99
N VAL A 64 2.44 6.36 37.70
CA VAL A 64 1.55 6.35 36.55
C VAL A 64 2.48 6.24 35.35
N SER A 65 2.69 5.02 34.85
CA SER A 65 3.25 4.83 33.52
C SER A 65 2.24 5.47 32.57
N ALA A 66 2.45 6.74 32.25
CA ALA A 66 1.82 7.34 31.10
C ALA A 66 2.24 6.48 29.92
N SER A 67 1.30 5.78 29.32
CA SER A 67 1.48 5.14 28.03
C SER A 67 1.76 6.25 27.02
N THR A 68 3.02 6.64 26.90
CA THR A 68 3.49 7.42 25.75
C THR A 68 3.25 6.54 24.55
N THR A 69 2.22 6.85 23.77
CA THR A 69 2.17 6.49 22.37
C THR A 69 3.54 6.82 21.79
N PRO A 70 4.24 5.89 21.12
CA PRO A 70 5.47 6.24 20.46
C PRO A 70 5.13 7.37 19.50
N ALA A 71 5.67 8.55 19.75
CA ALA A 71 5.66 9.61 18.75
C ALA A 71 6.40 9.02 17.54
N PHE A 72 5.76 9.05 16.36
CA PHE A 72 6.46 8.71 15.14
C PHE A 72 7.71 9.59 15.07
N ALA A 73 8.89 8.94 15.02
CA ALA A 73 10.16 9.62 15.12
C ALA A 73 10.45 10.49 13.88
N ALA A 74 9.77 10.20 12.77
CA ALA A 74 9.91 10.89 11.50
C ALA A 74 8.54 11.34 10.95
N THR A 75 8.54 12.50 10.29
CA THR A 75 7.34 13.09 9.68
C THR A 75 7.02 12.36 8.37
N VAL A 76 5.77 11.92 8.21
CA VAL A 76 5.27 11.48 6.90
C VAL A 76 4.64 12.71 6.24
N SER A 77 5.25 13.17 5.14
CA SER A 77 4.76 14.33 4.41
C SER A 77 3.34 14.09 3.90
N ARG A 78 2.54 15.16 3.84
CA ARG A 78 1.20 15.07 3.24
C ARG A 78 1.32 14.63 1.78
N PRO A 79 0.65 13.55 1.35
CA PRO A 79 0.61 13.16 -0.04
C PRO A 79 -0.16 14.18 -0.89
N ASP A 80 0.25 14.30 -2.15
CA ASP A 80 -0.51 15.02 -3.18
C ASP A 80 -1.79 14.24 -3.52
N ILE A 81 -2.90 14.64 -2.90
CA ILE A 81 -4.22 14.05 -3.11
C ILE A 81 -5.04 15.01 -3.97
N ILE A 82 -5.52 14.52 -5.11
CA ILE A 82 -6.45 15.24 -5.99
C ILE A 82 -7.81 15.31 -5.28
N SER A 83 -8.24 16.51 -4.90
CA SER A 83 -9.50 16.72 -4.18
C SER A 83 -10.73 16.41 -5.04
N THR A 84 -11.90 16.21 -4.42
CA THR A 84 -13.17 16.04 -5.17
C THR A 84 -13.46 17.20 -6.11
N ASN A 85 -13.05 18.42 -5.75
CA ASN A 85 -13.16 19.57 -6.63
C ASN A 85 -12.25 19.45 -7.86
N ASP A 86 -10.99 19.02 -7.68
CA ASP A 86 -9.97 19.04 -8.73
C ASP A 86 -10.09 17.90 -9.76
N TRP A 87 -10.68 16.76 -9.37
CA TRP A 87 -11.07 15.72 -10.32
C TRP A 87 -12.48 15.92 -10.88
N GLY A 88 -13.27 16.87 -10.37
CA GLY A 88 -14.58 17.24 -10.91
C GLY A 88 -15.69 16.28 -10.48
N ALA A 89 -15.79 16.04 -9.18
CA ALA A 89 -16.85 15.24 -8.57
C ALA A 89 -18.23 15.86 -8.75
N SER A 90 -19.23 15.00 -8.91
CA SER A 90 -20.61 15.41 -8.70
C SER A 90 -20.85 15.72 -7.23
N ALA A 91 -21.71 16.69 -6.92
CA ALA A 91 -22.08 16.98 -5.55
C ALA A 91 -22.66 15.74 -4.84
N ALA A 92 -22.26 15.52 -3.58
CA ALA A 92 -22.83 14.47 -2.76
C ALA A 92 -24.36 14.68 -2.57
N LYS A 93 -25.11 13.57 -2.53
CA LYS A 93 -26.55 13.60 -2.22
C LYS A 93 -26.74 13.77 -0.72
N GLY A 94 -27.13 14.98 -0.31
CA GLY A 94 -27.36 15.30 1.09
C GLY A 94 -26.07 15.43 1.89
N SER A 95 -26.18 15.42 3.22
CA SER A 95 -25.04 15.54 4.12
C SER A 95 -24.35 14.20 4.36
N LEU A 96 -23.03 14.18 4.24
CA LEU A 96 -22.22 13.02 4.64
C LEU A 96 -21.92 13.09 6.14
N PRO A 97 -22.16 12.02 6.93
CA PRO A 97 -21.84 12.03 8.36
C PRO A 97 -20.35 12.25 8.60
N THR A 98 -20.02 13.24 9.43
CA THR A 98 -18.68 13.47 9.96
C THR A 98 -18.64 12.98 11.40
N LEU A 99 -17.76 12.02 11.68
CA LEU A 99 -17.60 11.47 13.02
C LEU A 99 -16.48 12.24 13.73
N THR A 100 -16.80 12.89 14.86
CA THR A 100 -15.87 13.67 15.69
C THR A 100 -15.01 12.79 16.59
N ARG A 101 -14.54 11.68 16.04
CA ARG A 101 -13.61 10.73 16.64
C ARG A 101 -12.70 10.20 15.55
N ARG A 102 -11.62 9.55 15.95
CA ARG A 102 -10.71 8.89 15.00
C ARG A 102 -11.27 7.54 14.53
N PRO A 103 -10.95 7.11 13.30
CA PRO A 103 -11.19 5.73 12.89
C PRO A 103 -10.33 4.79 13.72
N THR A 104 -10.68 3.51 13.70
CA THR A 104 -9.93 2.44 14.37
C THR A 104 -9.20 1.53 13.39
N HIS A 105 -9.59 1.55 12.11
CA HIS A 105 -9.05 0.69 11.07
C HIS A 105 -8.91 1.44 9.73
N LEU A 106 -8.01 0.92 8.91
CA LEU A 106 -7.86 1.27 7.49
C LEU A 106 -8.20 0.01 6.68
N VAL A 107 -9.20 0.10 5.80
CA VAL A 107 -9.67 -1.04 4.99
C VAL A 107 -9.23 -0.87 3.55
N ILE A 108 -8.48 -1.84 3.03
CA ILE A 108 -8.00 -1.86 1.65
C ILE A 108 -8.99 -2.57 0.74
N HIS A 109 -9.34 -1.91 -0.34
CA HIS A 109 -10.25 -2.39 -1.38
C HIS A 109 -9.57 -2.44 -2.75
N HIS A 110 -10.21 -3.17 -3.67
CA HIS A 110 -9.99 -3.01 -5.10
C HIS A 110 -11.31 -2.70 -5.82
N THR A 111 -11.26 -2.12 -7.02
CA THR A 111 -12.49 -1.77 -7.76
C THR A 111 -13.12 -2.95 -8.49
N THR A 112 -12.31 -3.93 -8.93
CA THR A 112 -12.65 -4.98 -9.91
C THR A 112 -12.77 -4.50 -11.37
N HIS A 113 -12.36 -3.27 -11.68
CA HIS A 113 -12.21 -2.86 -13.07
C HIS A 113 -11.13 -3.68 -13.76
N VAL A 114 -11.26 -3.88 -15.07
CA VAL A 114 -10.18 -4.46 -15.88
C VAL A 114 -8.96 -3.53 -15.75
N ASN A 115 -7.80 -4.12 -15.49
CA ASN A 115 -6.56 -3.36 -15.35
C ASN A 115 -6.23 -2.65 -16.67
N SER A 116 -6.27 -1.33 -16.65
CA SER A 116 -5.87 -0.48 -17.78
C SER A 116 -4.37 -0.20 -17.73
N ASP A 117 -3.77 -0.02 -18.93
CA ASP A 117 -2.42 0.51 -19.12
C ASP A 117 -2.41 2.04 -19.38
N ASP A 118 -3.57 2.71 -19.28
CA ASP A 118 -3.64 4.18 -19.25
C ASP A 118 -3.36 4.70 -17.84
N PHE A 119 -2.14 5.17 -17.64
CA PHE A 119 -1.62 5.69 -16.37
C PHE A 119 -1.74 7.21 -16.24
N SER A 120 -2.47 7.87 -17.14
CA SER A 120 -2.57 9.33 -17.18
C SER A 120 -3.44 9.91 -16.06
N ASP A 121 -3.21 11.19 -15.73
CA ASP A 121 -4.06 11.93 -14.80
C ASP A 121 -5.52 12.02 -15.30
N ALA A 122 -5.72 12.05 -16.62
CA ALA A 122 -7.05 12.05 -17.21
C ALA A 122 -7.79 10.74 -16.91
N ALA A 123 -7.12 9.60 -17.07
CA ALA A 123 -7.67 8.29 -16.72
C ALA A 123 -7.94 8.16 -15.22
N ALA A 124 -7.02 8.66 -14.37
CA ALA A 124 -7.21 8.67 -12.93
C ALA A 124 -8.48 9.42 -12.50
N LYS A 125 -8.69 10.62 -13.05
CA LYS A 125 -9.91 11.42 -12.78
C LYS A 125 -11.16 10.74 -13.32
N GLU A 126 -11.08 10.06 -14.47
CA GLU A 126 -12.22 9.33 -15.03
C GLU A 126 -12.60 8.10 -14.21
N VAL A 127 -11.62 7.37 -13.68
CA VAL A 127 -11.87 6.28 -12.72
C VAL A 127 -12.61 6.78 -11.49
N ALA A 128 -12.19 7.90 -10.90
CA ALA A 128 -12.91 8.47 -9.75
C ALA A 128 -14.36 8.84 -10.08
N ARG A 129 -14.60 9.46 -11.25
CA ARG A 129 -15.98 9.75 -11.73
C ARG A 129 -16.78 8.49 -11.98
N LEU A 130 -16.18 7.44 -12.53
CA LEU A 130 -16.85 6.16 -12.78
C LEU A 130 -17.27 5.52 -11.45
N ILE A 131 -16.36 5.42 -10.50
CA ILE A 131 -16.63 4.88 -9.16
C ILE A 131 -17.76 5.68 -8.49
N GLN A 132 -17.65 7.01 -8.48
CA GLN A 132 -18.66 7.86 -7.86
C GLN A 132 -20.04 7.67 -8.52
N ARG A 133 -20.11 7.71 -9.85
CA ARG A 133 -21.37 7.51 -10.59
C ARG A 133 -21.99 6.14 -10.29
N ASN A 134 -21.19 5.08 -10.27
CA ASN A 134 -21.67 3.73 -9.98
C ASN A 134 -22.26 3.65 -8.57
N HIS A 135 -21.53 4.15 -7.57
CA HIS A 135 -22.00 4.20 -6.19
C HIS A 135 -23.27 5.04 -6.02
N MET A 136 -23.34 6.22 -6.63
CA MET A 136 -24.52 7.08 -6.56
C MET A 136 -25.73 6.50 -7.30
N THR A 137 -25.51 5.72 -8.35
CA THR A 137 -26.56 4.95 -9.05
C THR A 137 -27.08 3.82 -8.18
N ASN A 138 -26.22 3.21 -7.37
CA ASN A 138 -26.59 2.22 -6.35
C ASN A 138 -27.23 2.84 -5.09
N GLY A 139 -27.60 4.13 -5.15
CA GLY A 139 -28.32 4.83 -4.09
C GLY A 139 -27.43 5.42 -3.00
N TRP A 140 -26.10 5.34 -3.13
CA TRP A 140 -25.21 5.94 -2.14
C TRP A 140 -25.18 7.46 -2.31
N ALA A 141 -24.84 8.15 -1.22
CA ALA A 141 -24.74 9.60 -1.23
C ALA A 141 -23.56 10.11 -2.07
N ASP A 142 -22.51 9.30 -2.19
CA ASP A 142 -21.23 9.62 -2.82
C ASP A 142 -20.45 8.30 -3.02
N THR A 143 -19.18 8.38 -3.42
CA THR A 143 -18.23 7.26 -3.35
C THR A 143 -18.22 6.64 -1.94
N GLY A 144 -18.15 5.31 -1.85
CA GLY A 144 -18.18 4.62 -0.56
C GLY A 144 -16.89 4.75 0.24
N GLN A 145 -15.75 4.74 -0.44
CA GLN A 145 -14.41 4.83 0.11
C GLN A 145 -13.96 6.29 0.15
N GLN A 146 -13.19 6.62 1.17
CA GLN A 146 -12.70 7.96 1.40
C GLN A 146 -11.61 8.36 0.40
N PHE A 147 -10.83 7.39 -0.08
CA PHE A 147 -9.76 7.61 -1.04
C PHE A 147 -9.72 6.55 -2.14
N THR A 148 -9.21 6.93 -3.30
CA THR A 148 -8.96 6.04 -4.44
C THR A 148 -7.51 6.19 -4.91
N ILE A 149 -6.89 5.10 -5.34
CA ILE A 149 -5.56 5.11 -5.98
C ILE A 149 -5.70 4.55 -7.39
N ALA A 150 -5.53 5.41 -8.40
CA ALA A 150 -5.60 5.03 -9.81
C ALA A 150 -4.38 4.20 -10.25
N ARG A 151 -4.45 3.54 -11.41
CA ARG A 151 -3.40 2.67 -11.96
C ARG A 151 -2.01 3.31 -12.02
N GLY A 152 -1.94 4.61 -12.31
CA GLY A 152 -0.69 5.39 -12.36
C GLY A 152 -0.16 5.84 -10.99
N GLY A 153 -0.83 5.49 -9.89
CA GLY A 153 -0.47 5.90 -8.53
C GLY A 153 -1.12 7.20 -8.06
N GLN A 154 -1.86 7.92 -8.92
CA GLN A 154 -2.55 9.13 -8.49
C GLN A 154 -3.50 8.83 -7.32
N MET A 155 -3.33 9.56 -6.22
CA MET A 155 -4.17 9.50 -5.04
C MET A 155 -5.30 10.52 -5.19
N LEU A 156 -6.55 10.08 -5.04
CA LEU A 156 -7.73 10.92 -5.18
C LEU A 156 -8.58 10.86 -3.91
N GLU A 157 -9.15 11.99 -3.52
CA GLU A 157 -10.23 12.02 -2.53
C GLU A 157 -11.48 11.38 -3.15
N GLY A 158 -11.92 10.23 -2.62
CA GLY A 158 -13.08 9.52 -3.16
C GLY A 158 -14.39 10.14 -2.66
N ARG A 159 -14.50 10.33 -1.35
CA ARG A 159 -15.72 10.79 -0.66
C ARG A 159 -15.52 12.18 -0.11
N HIS A 160 -16.46 13.10 -0.41
CA HIS A 160 -16.34 14.53 -0.09
C HIS A 160 -15.97 14.80 1.38
N GLY A 161 -14.98 15.67 1.58
CA GLY A 161 -14.53 16.13 2.89
C GLY A 161 -13.55 15.18 3.59
N SER A 162 -13.20 14.05 2.96
CA SER A 162 -12.27 13.07 3.53
C SER A 162 -10.83 13.60 3.55
N LEU A 163 -10.44 14.38 2.53
CA LEU A 163 -9.11 15.00 2.48
C LEU A 163 -8.92 15.97 3.64
N ASP A 164 -9.87 16.88 3.85
CA ASP A 164 -9.83 17.81 4.97
C ASP A 164 -9.88 17.09 6.32
N ALA A 165 -10.65 16.01 6.42
CA ALA A 165 -10.77 15.26 7.66
C ALA A 165 -9.47 14.53 8.04
N VAL A 166 -8.77 13.89 7.08
CA VAL A 166 -7.46 13.27 7.36
C VAL A 166 -6.39 14.32 7.68
N VAL A 167 -6.44 15.48 7.01
CA VAL A 167 -5.55 16.62 7.28
C VAL A 167 -5.86 17.29 8.61
N ASP A 168 -7.03 17.08 9.19
CA ASP A 168 -7.36 17.47 10.56
C ASP A 168 -6.90 16.40 11.58
N GLY A 169 -7.18 15.12 11.33
CA GLY A 169 -6.71 13.99 12.15
C GLY A 169 -7.49 13.76 13.45
N THR A 170 -8.57 14.51 13.70
CA THR A 170 -9.44 14.32 14.88
C THR A 170 -10.84 13.83 14.53
N ARG A 171 -11.20 13.90 13.25
CA ARG A 171 -12.48 13.47 12.68
C ARG A 171 -12.28 12.67 11.41
N PHE A 172 -13.28 11.91 10.98
CA PHE A 172 -13.32 11.32 9.63
C PHE A 172 -14.74 11.29 9.09
N ILE A 173 -14.86 11.22 7.76
CA ILE A 173 -16.14 11.07 7.08
C ILE A 173 -16.53 9.59 7.13
N GLU A 174 -17.74 9.28 7.60
CA GLU A 174 -18.25 7.91 7.60
C GLU A 174 -18.40 7.40 6.17
N GLY A 175 -17.83 6.22 5.90
CA GLY A 175 -17.85 5.59 4.57
C GLY A 175 -19.17 4.90 4.23
N ALA A 176 -19.19 4.23 3.08
CA ALA A 176 -20.24 3.27 2.70
C ALA A 176 -19.64 1.95 2.16
N HIS A 177 -18.36 1.70 2.44
CA HIS A 177 -17.55 0.67 1.79
C HIS A 177 -17.54 -0.70 2.49
N ALA A 178 -17.91 -0.79 3.77
CA ALA A 178 -17.88 -2.01 4.57
C ALA A 178 -19.06 -2.05 5.55
N TYR A 179 -20.08 -2.86 5.23
CA TYR A 179 -21.31 -2.95 6.02
C TYR A 179 -21.02 -3.30 7.48
N GLY A 180 -21.58 -2.52 8.43
CA GLY A 180 -21.35 -2.69 9.86
C GLY A 180 -19.99 -2.19 10.37
N PHE A 181 -19.15 -1.61 9.49
CA PHE A 181 -17.79 -1.18 9.82
C PHE A 181 -17.42 0.22 9.27
N ASN A 182 -18.34 0.86 8.55
CA ASN A 182 -18.17 2.18 7.94
C ASN A 182 -17.85 3.28 8.95
N ASP A 183 -18.48 3.21 10.13
CA ASP A 183 -18.27 4.17 11.21
C ASP A 183 -17.00 3.86 12.02
N GLN A 184 -16.23 2.85 11.65
CA GLN A 184 -15.01 2.45 12.36
C GLN A 184 -13.77 2.59 11.50
N SER A 185 -13.93 2.81 10.20
CA SER A 185 -12.82 2.68 9.26
C SER A 185 -12.80 3.75 8.17
N VAL A 186 -11.58 3.99 7.70
CA VAL A 186 -11.30 4.69 6.44
C VAL A 186 -11.05 3.62 5.38
N GLY A 187 -11.65 3.76 4.20
CA GLY A 187 -11.45 2.90 3.06
C GLY A 187 -10.53 3.55 2.01
N ILE A 188 -9.58 2.77 1.50
CA ILE A 188 -8.81 3.09 0.29
C ILE A 188 -9.19 2.10 -0.80
N GLU A 189 -9.63 2.60 -1.94
CA GLU A 189 -9.95 1.81 -3.13
C GLU A 189 -8.80 1.85 -4.15
N VAL A 190 -8.13 0.72 -4.36
CA VAL A 190 -7.05 0.60 -5.35
C VAL A 190 -7.65 0.14 -6.68
N ASP A 191 -7.59 0.99 -7.70
CA ASP A 191 -8.25 0.69 -8.98
C ASP A 191 -7.64 -0.52 -9.69
N GLY A 192 -8.45 -1.52 -10.01
CA GLY A 192 -8.05 -2.72 -10.72
C GLY A 192 -8.68 -4.01 -10.17
N MET A 193 -8.36 -5.12 -10.83
CA MET A 193 -8.73 -6.49 -10.42
C MET A 193 -7.46 -7.25 -10.05
N TYR A 194 -7.40 -7.76 -8.81
CA TYR A 194 -6.18 -8.35 -8.24
C TYR A 194 -6.37 -9.76 -7.67
N THR A 195 -7.30 -10.51 -8.27
CA THR A 195 -7.49 -11.92 -7.94
C THR A 195 -6.27 -12.73 -8.36
N ASN A 196 -5.75 -12.48 -9.57
CA ASN A 196 -4.57 -13.14 -10.12
C ASN A 196 -3.43 -12.16 -10.49
N ASP A 197 -3.69 -10.86 -10.37
CA ASP A 197 -2.74 -9.79 -10.65
C ASP A 197 -2.34 -9.05 -9.36
N VAL A 198 -1.36 -8.18 -9.50
CA VAL A 198 -0.79 -7.36 -8.42
C VAL A 198 -0.98 -5.87 -8.75
N PRO A 199 -1.13 -4.98 -7.75
CA PRO A 199 -1.08 -3.54 -7.97
C PRO A 199 0.21 -3.12 -8.68
N THR A 200 0.17 -2.03 -9.46
CA THR A 200 1.38 -1.44 -10.06
C THR A 200 2.36 -1.00 -8.96
N ASP A 201 3.64 -0.85 -9.31
CA ASP A 201 4.64 -0.27 -8.41
C ASP A 201 4.24 1.14 -7.98
N ALA A 202 3.62 1.92 -8.88
CA ALA A 202 3.11 3.26 -8.59
C ALA A 202 1.92 3.24 -7.63
N GLN A 203 0.97 2.34 -7.82
CA GLN A 203 -0.15 2.12 -6.90
C GLN A 203 0.33 1.68 -5.53
N TRP A 204 1.27 0.75 -5.50
CA TRP A 204 1.82 0.26 -4.25
C TRP A 204 2.55 1.36 -3.47
N SER A 205 3.43 2.11 -4.13
CA SER A 205 4.17 3.21 -3.49
C SER A 205 3.21 4.26 -2.93
N SER A 206 2.17 4.61 -3.68
CA SER A 206 1.13 5.56 -3.27
C SER A 206 0.28 5.01 -2.14
N LEU A 207 0.00 3.71 -2.15
CA LEU A 207 -0.73 3.03 -1.09
C LEU A 207 0.04 3.02 0.22
N VAL A 208 1.36 2.75 0.17
CA VAL A 208 2.24 2.84 1.34
C VAL A 208 2.23 4.27 1.89
N HIS A 209 2.45 5.27 1.03
CA HIS A 209 2.49 6.68 1.45
C HIS A 209 1.16 7.15 2.07
N LEU A 210 0.04 6.92 1.39
CA LEU A 210 -1.28 7.31 1.88
C LEU A 210 -1.64 6.58 3.18
N SER A 211 -1.35 5.29 3.27
CA SER A 211 -1.62 4.50 4.47
C SER A 211 -0.77 4.96 5.65
N ALA A 212 0.52 5.24 5.44
CA ALA A 212 1.40 5.80 6.45
C ALA A 212 0.93 7.18 6.91
N PHE A 213 0.51 8.05 5.99
CA PHE A 213 -0.04 9.35 6.34
C PHE A 213 -1.31 9.20 7.20
N ILE A 214 -2.27 8.38 6.77
CA ILE A 214 -3.51 8.11 7.54
C ILE A 214 -3.18 7.52 8.93
N CYS A 215 -2.26 6.57 9.01
CA CYS A 215 -1.84 5.97 10.28
C CYS A 215 -1.19 7.01 11.20
N GLN A 216 -0.32 7.89 10.67
CA GLN A 216 0.29 8.96 11.43
C GLN A 216 -0.75 9.97 11.92
N ARG A 217 -1.68 10.39 11.05
CA ARG A 217 -2.70 11.40 11.38
C ARG A 217 -3.69 10.93 12.42
N TYR A 218 -4.08 9.66 12.39
CA TYR A 218 -5.06 9.10 13.33
C TYR A 218 -4.43 8.27 14.47
N GLY A 219 -3.12 8.03 14.44
CA GLY A 219 -2.45 7.17 15.43
C GLY A 219 -2.85 5.71 15.32
N LEU A 220 -3.04 5.19 14.10
CA LEU A 220 -3.34 3.79 13.86
C LEU A 220 -2.05 2.96 13.90
N HIS A 221 -2.11 1.79 14.53
CA HIS A 221 -1.07 0.77 14.40
C HIS A 221 -1.20 0.06 13.05
N VAL A 222 -0.10 -0.40 12.46
CA VAL A 222 -0.11 -1.03 11.12
C VAL A 222 -0.95 -2.32 11.06
N ASP A 223 -1.12 -3.03 12.16
CA ASP A 223 -2.04 -4.19 12.26
C ASP A 223 -3.51 -3.82 12.05
N ARG A 224 -3.84 -2.52 12.10
CA ARG A 224 -5.19 -2.00 11.83
C ARG A 224 -5.44 -1.76 10.33
N ILE A 225 -4.44 -2.00 9.49
CA ILE A 225 -4.58 -2.06 8.03
C ILE A 225 -5.07 -3.46 7.69
N ILE A 226 -6.30 -3.59 7.20
CA ILE A 226 -6.94 -4.88 6.91
C ILE A 226 -7.50 -4.88 5.48
N ALA A 227 -7.68 -6.04 4.87
CA ALA A 227 -8.43 -6.13 3.62
C ALA A 227 -9.93 -6.10 3.91
N HIS A 228 -10.76 -5.74 2.92
CA HIS A 228 -12.21 -5.78 3.10
C HIS A 228 -12.73 -7.17 3.52
N ARG A 229 -12.14 -8.26 3.00
CA ARG A 229 -12.47 -9.62 3.42
C ARG A 229 -12.20 -9.94 4.90
N ASP A 230 -11.36 -9.16 5.57
CA ASP A 230 -11.06 -9.34 6.99
C ASP A 230 -12.07 -8.63 7.90
N VAL A 231 -12.92 -7.76 7.33
CA VAL A 231 -13.94 -7.04 8.09
C VAL A 231 -14.92 -8.05 8.71
N PRO A 232 -15.22 -7.96 10.02
CA PRO A 232 -16.15 -8.88 10.66
C PRO A 232 -17.51 -8.95 9.96
N GLY A 233 -17.90 -10.14 9.53
CA GLY A 233 -19.17 -10.38 8.83
C GLY A 233 -19.15 -10.10 7.32
N ALA A 234 -18.01 -9.68 6.76
CA ALA A 234 -17.87 -9.51 5.32
C ALA A 234 -17.93 -10.85 4.57
N GLN A 235 -18.62 -10.86 3.43
CA GLN A 235 -18.68 -12.00 2.50
C GLN A 235 -18.17 -11.54 1.14
N THR A 236 -16.86 -11.34 1.05
CA THR A 236 -16.22 -10.79 -0.14
C THR A 236 -14.82 -11.36 -0.34
N LEU A 237 -14.38 -11.41 -1.60
CA LEU A 237 -12.98 -11.65 -1.94
C LEU A 237 -12.20 -10.35 -2.12
N CYS A 238 -12.77 -9.18 -1.86
CA CYS A 238 -12.02 -7.93 -1.92
C CYS A 238 -10.89 -7.94 -0.87
N CYS A 239 -9.63 -7.62 -1.19
CA CYS A 239 -9.11 -6.92 -2.38
C CYS A 239 -8.51 -7.82 -3.50
N GLY A 240 -8.91 -9.08 -3.60
CA GLY A 240 -8.38 -10.10 -4.52
C GLY A 240 -7.32 -10.98 -3.85
N ASP A 241 -7.20 -12.25 -4.28
CA ASP A 241 -6.34 -13.23 -3.59
C ASP A 241 -4.85 -12.87 -3.67
N THR A 242 -4.36 -12.48 -4.85
CA THR A 242 -2.95 -12.09 -5.01
C THR A 242 -2.61 -10.82 -4.23
N PHE A 243 -3.49 -9.81 -4.23
CA PHE A 243 -3.24 -8.59 -3.44
C PHE A 243 -3.39 -8.84 -1.94
N TYR A 244 -4.37 -9.65 -1.51
CA TYR A 244 -4.50 -10.06 -0.12
C TYR A 244 -3.23 -10.76 0.39
N GLY A 245 -2.60 -11.61 -0.42
CA GLY A 245 -1.32 -12.26 -0.10
C GLY A 245 -0.15 -11.28 0.15
N LYS A 246 -0.27 -10.02 -0.28
CA LYS A 246 0.74 -8.97 -0.06
C LYS A 246 0.45 -8.08 1.15
N LEU A 247 -0.65 -8.29 1.88
CA LEU A 247 -1.05 -7.39 2.96
C LEU A 247 -0.03 -7.29 4.10
N SER A 248 0.73 -8.37 4.38
CA SER A 248 1.86 -8.30 5.33
C SER A 248 2.92 -7.32 4.86
N ALA A 249 3.40 -7.45 3.62
CA ALA A 249 4.39 -6.54 3.04
C ALA A 249 3.91 -5.08 3.05
N LEU A 250 2.61 -4.84 2.81
CA LEU A 250 2.06 -3.49 2.92
C LEU A 250 2.21 -2.94 4.36
N ARG A 251 1.90 -3.74 5.39
CA ARG A 251 2.03 -3.32 6.78
C ARG A 251 3.49 -3.05 7.15
N ASP A 252 4.40 -3.90 6.69
CA ASP A 252 5.83 -3.77 6.93
C ASP A 252 6.36 -2.46 6.31
N GLU A 253 5.99 -2.17 5.06
CA GLU A 253 6.38 -0.93 4.37
C GLU A 253 5.69 0.32 4.90
N VAL A 254 4.47 0.21 5.45
CA VAL A 254 3.85 1.33 6.16
C VAL A 254 4.55 1.58 7.49
N ALA A 255 4.94 0.54 8.22
CA ALA A 255 5.70 0.68 9.46
C ALA A 255 7.06 1.35 9.19
N SER A 256 7.71 0.95 8.10
CA SER A 256 8.91 1.58 7.55
C SER A 256 8.74 3.08 7.31
N ALA A 257 7.72 3.45 6.56
CA ALA A 257 7.39 4.84 6.23
C ALA A 257 7.11 5.68 7.49
N LEU A 258 6.41 5.11 8.47
CA LEU A 258 6.14 5.74 9.76
C LEU A 258 7.39 5.92 10.63
N ALA A 259 8.38 5.02 10.51
CA ALA A 259 9.62 5.05 11.28
C ALA A 259 10.66 6.03 10.71
N ASN A 260 10.73 6.13 9.37
CA ASN A 260 11.80 6.86 8.67
C ASN A 260 11.31 8.13 7.95
N GLY A 261 9.99 8.32 7.83
CA GLY A 261 9.42 9.41 7.07
C GLY A 261 9.31 9.07 5.59
N VAL A 262 8.46 9.83 4.91
CA VAL A 262 8.29 9.79 3.46
C VAL A 262 8.14 11.23 2.99
N ASP A 263 8.94 11.64 2.02
CA ASP A 263 8.85 12.97 1.43
C ASP A 263 7.65 13.06 0.46
N GLY A 264 7.05 14.24 0.36
CA GLY A 264 5.79 14.47 -0.37
C GLY A 264 5.90 14.40 -1.90
N GLY A 265 7.01 13.93 -2.45
CA GLY A 265 7.32 13.97 -3.87
C GLY A 265 6.79 12.76 -4.63
N SER A 266 5.96 13.03 -5.64
CA SER A 266 5.63 12.13 -6.74
C SER A 266 6.90 11.57 -7.40
N GLY A 267 7.27 10.32 -7.08
CA GLY A 267 8.33 9.57 -7.75
C GLY A 267 9.77 10.06 -7.47
N PRO A 268 10.80 9.24 -7.79
CA PRO A 268 12.19 9.58 -7.49
C PRO A 268 12.61 10.81 -8.31
N SER A 269 13.12 11.82 -7.61
CA SER A 269 13.76 13.00 -8.18
C SER A 269 15.18 12.66 -8.70
N GLY A 270 15.55 13.27 -9.83
CA GLY A 270 16.94 13.41 -10.27
C GLY A 270 17.50 12.32 -11.18
N ASP A 271 17.64 11.08 -10.70
CA ASP A 271 18.45 10.04 -11.39
C ASP A 271 17.70 8.77 -11.78
N TYR A 272 16.54 8.49 -11.16
CA TYR A 272 15.78 7.25 -11.34
C TYR A 272 14.28 7.53 -11.55
N PRO A 273 13.90 8.34 -12.57
CA PRO A 273 12.51 8.68 -12.80
C PRO A 273 11.69 7.44 -13.16
N THR A 274 10.42 7.42 -12.79
CA THR A 274 9.48 6.40 -13.30
C THR A 274 9.46 6.45 -14.82
N VAL A 275 9.83 5.35 -15.49
CA VAL A 275 9.77 5.25 -16.96
C VAL A 275 8.88 4.09 -17.42
N ARG A 276 8.19 4.28 -18.53
CA ARG A 276 7.17 3.37 -19.08
C ARG A 276 7.10 3.46 -20.61
N LEU A 277 6.29 2.61 -21.22
CA LEU A 277 6.05 2.60 -22.66
C LEU A 277 5.74 4.02 -23.19
N GLY A 278 6.47 4.43 -24.22
CA GLY A 278 6.36 5.76 -24.85
C GLY A 278 7.30 6.82 -24.28
N ASP A 279 7.92 6.59 -23.11
CA ASP A 279 8.95 7.49 -22.60
C ASP A 279 10.24 7.38 -23.42
N GLU A 280 11.02 8.46 -23.41
CA GLU A 280 12.30 8.53 -24.12
C GLU A 280 13.40 9.15 -23.24
N GLY A 281 14.65 8.89 -23.61
CA GLY A 281 15.84 9.53 -23.05
C GLY A 281 16.74 8.59 -22.25
N GLU A 282 17.64 9.21 -21.49
CA GLU A 282 18.78 8.53 -20.88
C GLU A 282 18.36 7.52 -19.79
N ALA A 283 17.27 7.81 -19.06
CA ALA A 283 16.72 6.88 -18.08
C ALA A 283 16.23 5.58 -18.74
N VAL A 284 15.51 5.69 -19.87
CA VAL A 284 15.09 4.52 -20.65
C VAL A 284 16.29 3.73 -21.15
N ARG A 285 17.31 4.42 -21.66
CA ARG A 285 18.55 3.79 -22.12
C ARG A 285 19.23 2.99 -21.00
N ARG A 286 19.24 3.51 -19.77
CA ARG A 286 19.76 2.79 -18.59
C ARG A 286 18.95 1.52 -18.28
N VAL A 287 17.62 1.59 -18.33
CA VAL A 287 16.75 0.39 -18.17
C VAL A 287 17.10 -0.64 -19.23
N GLN A 288 17.16 -0.24 -20.51
CA GLN A 288 17.47 -1.14 -21.63
C GLN A 288 18.86 -1.78 -21.50
N VAL A 289 19.89 -1.00 -21.20
CA VAL A 289 21.25 -1.56 -20.99
C VAL A 289 21.24 -2.57 -19.86
N THR A 290 20.64 -2.21 -18.72
CA THR A 290 20.62 -3.09 -17.54
C THR A 290 19.85 -4.37 -17.84
N LEU A 291 18.62 -4.28 -18.35
CA LEU A 291 17.81 -5.43 -18.76
C LEU A 291 18.60 -6.39 -19.67
N LYS A 292 19.28 -5.85 -20.68
CA LYS A 292 20.10 -6.64 -21.61
C LYS A 292 21.23 -7.37 -20.91
N VAL A 293 21.93 -6.71 -19.99
CA VAL A 293 23.03 -7.29 -19.22
C VAL A 293 22.55 -8.42 -18.30
N ILE A 294 21.35 -8.29 -17.73
CA ILE A 294 20.76 -9.28 -16.83
C ILE A 294 19.98 -10.38 -17.56
N GLY A 295 20.06 -10.42 -18.90
CA GLY A 295 19.49 -11.50 -19.73
C GLY A 295 18.05 -11.28 -20.20
N HIS A 296 17.47 -10.10 -19.98
CA HIS A 296 16.16 -9.71 -20.51
C HIS A 296 16.35 -8.80 -21.74
N ASP A 297 16.23 -9.33 -22.95
CA ASP A 297 16.51 -8.57 -24.18
C ASP A 297 15.46 -7.48 -24.47
N PRO A 298 15.79 -6.18 -24.32
CA PRO A 298 14.88 -5.08 -24.59
C PRO A 298 14.99 -4.55 -26.04
N GLY A 299 15.83 -5.19 -26.87
CA GLY A 299 16.20 -4.71 -28.19
C GLY A 299 17.47 -3.83 -28.18
N ALA A 300 17.44 -2.78 -29.00
CA ALA A 300 18.48 -1.76 -29.00
C ALA A 300 18.35 -0.88 -27.74
N ALA A 301 19.47 -0.48 -27.15
CA ALA A 301 19.48 0.52 -26.09
C ALA A 301 19.49 1.93 -26.71
N ASP A 302 18.41 2.25 -27.41
CA ASP A 302 18.21 3.49 -28.18
C ASP A 302 17.63 4.64 -27.34
N GLY A 303 17.26 4.36 -26.09
CA GLY A 303 16.61 5.32 -25.22
C GLY A 303 15.13 5.53 -25.53
N VAL A 304 14.49 4.69 -26.33
CA VAL A 304 13.06 4.75 -26.62
C VAL A 304 12.36 3.57 -25.97
N PHE A 305 11.41 3.84 -25.08
CA PHE A 305 10.73 2.78 -24.34
C PHE A 305 9.64 2.20 -25.22
N GLY A 306 10.03 1.31 -26.14
CA GLY A 306 9.14 0.61 -27.05
C GLY A 306 8.63 -0.74 -26.53
N PRO A 307 7.80 -1.44 -27.32
CA PRO A 307 7.20 -2.73 -26.92
C PRO A 307 8.23 -3.82 -26.56
N ALA A 308 9.42 -3.80 -27.15
CA ALA A 308 10.49 -4.74 -26.80
C ALA A 308 11.04 -4.48 -25.39
N THR A 309 11.25 -3.20 -25.04
CA THR A 309 11.68 -2.80 -23.70
C THR A 309 10.61 -3.11 -22.67
N GLU A 310 9.34 -2.85 -22.96
CA GLU A 310 8.22 -3.21 -22.08
C GLU A 310 8.15 -4.71 -21.83
N LYS A 311 8.22 -5.53 -22.88
CA LYS A 311 8.22 -6.99 -22.76
C LYS A 311 9.37 -7.49 -21.89
N ALA A 312 10.58 -6.96 -22.10
CA ALA A 312 11.75 -7.30 -21.31
C ALA A 312 11.59 -6.89 -19.83
N LEU A 313 11.05 -5.70 -19.58
CA LEU A 313 10.81 -5.22 -18.23
C LEU A 313 9.75 -6.04 -17.50
N ARG A 314 8.62 -6.37 -18.14
CA ARG A 314 7.59 -7.24 -17.57
C ARG A 314 8.13 -8.64 -17.25
N ALA A 315 8.98 -9.19 -18.12
CA ALA A 315 9.67 -10.46 -17.84
C ALA A 315 10.60 -10.34 -16.61
N TYR A 316 11.31 -9.23 -16.47
CA TYR A 316 12.15 -8.98 -15.30
C TYR A 316 11.33 -8.81 -14.01
N GLN A 317 10.29 -7.99 -14.01
CA GLN A 317 9.37 -7.82 -12.88
C GLN A 317 8.74 -9.15 -12.46
N SER A 318 8.37 -9.99 -13.43
CA SER A 318 7.86 -11.34 -13.16
C SER A 318 8.89 -12.20 -12.41
N SER A 319 10.19 -12.04 -12.72
CA SER A 319 11.28 -12.73 -12.00
C SER A 319 11.50 -12.22 -10.57
N LEU A 320 11.03 -11.00 -10.25
CA LEU A 320 11.15 -10.39 -8.93
C LEU A 320 10.00 -10.75 -7.99
N GLY A 321 8.86 -11.25 -8.50
CA GLY A 321 7.63 -11.46 -7.71
C GLY A 321 6.90 -10.15 -7.34
N THR A 322 7.21 -9.06 -8.04
CA THR A 322 6.61 -7.72 -7.86
C THR A 322 5.45 -7.49 -8.84
N GLY A 323 4.84 -6.30 -8.78
CA GLY A 323 3.92 -5.78 -9.80
C GLY A 323 4.43 -6.05 -11.23
N VAL A 324 3.68 -6.74 -12.10
CA VAL A 324 4.03 -6.87 -13.53
C VAL A 324 3.26 -5.83 -14.34
N ASP A 325 3.66 -4.58 -14.21
CA ASP A 325 2.98 -3.43 -14.82
C ASP A 325 3.70 -2.86 -16.04
N GLY A 326 4.92 -3.31 -16.33
CA GLY A 326 5.74 -2.78 -17.43
C GLY A 326 6.25 -1.36 -17.19
N ILE A 327 6.25 -0.90 -15.94
CA ILE A 327 6.72 0.42 -15.51
C ILE A 327 7.95 0.26 -14.63
N ALA A 328 9.05 0.92 -14.96
CA ALA A 328 10.21 0.99 -14.08
C ALA A 328 10.01 2.09 -13.04
N GLY A 329 9.31 1.75 -11.95
CA GLY A 329 9.15 2.59 -10.76
C GLY A 329 10.29 2.42 -9.73
N PRO A 330 10.21 3.06 -8.55
CA PRO A 330 11.25 3.01 -7.51
C PRO A 330 11.75 1.60 -7.16
N ARG A 331 10.84 0.63 -7.07
CA ARG A 331 11.15 -0.77 -6.76
C ARG A 331 11.90 -1.44 -7.89
N THR A 332 11.35 -1.36 -9.10
CA THR A 332 11.98 -1.88 -10.30
C THR A 332 13.36 -1.24 -10.52
N TRP A 333 13.51 0.07 -10.26
CA TRP A 333 14.80 0.77 -10.31
C TRP A 333 15.77 0.31 -9.24
N GLY A 334 15.33 0.14 -7.98
CA GLY A 334 16.16 -0.42 -6.91
C GLY A 334 16.76 -1.75 -7.34
N ALA A 335 15.92 -2.64 -7.87
CA ALA A 335 16.33 -3.96 -8.32
C ALA A 335 17.30 -3.93 -9.51
N LEU A 336 17.05 -3.07 -10.50
CA LEU A 336 17.94 -2.87 -11.65
C LEU A 336 19.27 -2.26 -11.22
N ALA A 337 19.25 -1.22 -10.40
CA ALA A 337 20.42 -0.46 -9.99
C ALA A 337 21.39 -1.27 -9.13
N THR A 338 20.90 -2.27 -8.38
CA THR A 338 21.73 -3.07 -7.48
C THR A 338 22.14 -4.44 -8.03
N HIS A 339 21.64 -4.83 -9.20
CA HIS A 339 21.77 -6.21 -9.69
C HIS A 339 23.23 -6.72 -9.67
N HIS A 340 24.18 -5.88 -10.09
CA HIS A 340 25.59 -6.23 -10.21
C HIS A 340 26.30 -6.49 -8.88
N ALA A 341 25.76 -5.96 -7.78
CA ALA A 341 26.33 -6.05 -6.45
C ALA A 341 25.63 -7.07 -5.55
N ALA A 342 24.62 -7.78 -6.07
CA ALA A 342 23.82 -8.68 -5.25
C ALA A 342 24.70 -9.77 -4.60
N GLY A 343 24.71 -9.80 -3.26
CA GLY A 343 25.48 -10.77 -2.48
C GLY A 343 26.88 -10.33 -2.06
N SER A 344 27.32 -9.11 -2.42
CA SER A 344 28.50 -8.51 -1.81
C SER A 344 28.20 -8.11 -0.35
N THR A 345 29.25 -7.86 0.43
CA THR A 345 29.12 -7.27 1.76
C THR A 345 29.97 -6.01 1.77
N VAL A 346 29.32 -4.87 1.99
CA VAL A 346 29.97 -3.56 2.07
C VAL A 346 29.59 -2.90 3.39
N SER A 347 30.53 -2.19 4.00
CA SER A 347 30.43 -1.63 5.34
C SER A 347 31.24 -0.34 5.48
N SER A 348 31.13 0.32 6.63
CA SER A 348 31.83 1.57 6.93
C SER A 348 33.33 1.51 6.60
N GLY A 349 33.80 2.47 5.79
CA GLY A 349 35.18 2.55 5.31
C GLY A 349 35.45 1.86 3.98
N ASP A 350 34.54 1.01 3.48
CA ASP A 350 34.66 0.41 2.16
C ASP A 350 34.51 1.46 1.05
N SER A 351 35.09 1.18 -0.11
CA SER A 351 34.93 2.03 -1.29
C SER A 351 34.95 1.21 -2.58
N GLY A 352 34.39 1.77 -3.64
CA GLY A 352 34.34 1.18 -4.97
C GLY A 352 32.93 0.93 -5.50
N THR A 353 32.84 0.23 -6.62
CA THR A 353 31.62 0.08 -7.41
C THR A 353 30.46 -0.57 -6.63
N GLU A 354 30.75 -1.50 -5.72
CA GLU A 354 29.76 -2.15 -4.86
C GLU A 354 29.05 -1.14 -3.95
N VAL A 355 29.81 -0.18 -3.40
CA VAL A 355 29.27 0.91 -2.59
C VAL A 355 28.43 1.85 -3.45
N GLU A 356 28.88 2.17 -4.68
CA GLU A 356 28.07 2.96 -5.61
C GLU A 356 26.74 2.26 -5.92
N TYR A 357 26.74 0.95 -6.18
CA TYR A 357 25.52 0.20 -6.45
C TYR A 357 24.57 0.21 -5.24
N LEU A 358 25.11 0.08 -4.02
CA LEU A 358 24.32 0.21 -2.81
C LEU A 358 23.69 1.60 -2.70
N GLN A 359 24.48 2.66 -2.87
CA GLN A 359 24.02 4.05 -2.82
C GLN A 359 22.94 4.33 -3.88
N ARG A 360 23.11 3.83 -5.11
CA ARG A 360 22.11 3.90 -6.19
C ARG A 360 20.83 3.16 -5.83
N GLY A 361 20.96 1.95 -5.28
CA GLY A 361 19.83 1.15 -4.81
C GLY A 361 19.02 1.84 -3.73
N LEU A 362 19.70 2.41 -2.73
CA LEU A 362 19.09 3.17 -1.64
C LEU A 362 18.36 4.40 -2.17
N LYS A 363 19.01 5.18 -3.05
CA LYS A 363 18.39 6.34 -3.72
C LYS A 363 17.16 5.94 -4.55
N ALA A 364 17.27 4.88 -5.35
CA ALA A 364 16.17 4.39 -6.19
C ALA A 364 14.99 3.83 -5.38
N SER A 365 15.27 3.08 -4.32
CA SER A 365 14.25 2.37 -3.53
C SER A 365 13.62 3.22 -2.42
N SER A 366 14.30 4.27 -1.97
CA SER A 366 13.88 5.06 -0.79
C SER A 366 13.81 6.57 -1.07
N GLY A 367 14.22 7.04 -2.24
CA GLY A 367 14.21 8.46 -2.60
C GLY A 367 15.21 9.31 -1.81
N VAL A 368 16.11 8.70 -1.03
CA VAL A 368 17.08 9.43 -0.20
C VAL A 368 18.05 10.23 -1.06
N ASP A 369 18.29 11.49 -0.69
CA ASP A 369 19.33 12.30 -1.30
C ASP A 369 20.71 11.90 -0.76
N LEU A 370 21.21 10.78 -1.29
CA LEU A 370 22.52 10.22 -0.97
C LEU A 370 23.49 10.44 -2.14
N ALA A 371 24.70 10.92 -1.85
CA ALA A 371 25.76 11.00 -2.84
C ALA A 371 26.16 9.59 -3.31
N THR A 372 26.28 9.41 -4.62
CA THR A 372 26.79 8.16 -5.22
C THR A 372 28.27 8.32 -5.51
N ASP A 373 29.08 8.46 -4.46
CA ASP A 373 30.51 8.72 -4.54
C ASP A 373 31.36 7.45 -4.42
N GLY A 374 30.73 6.30 -4.20
CA GLY A 374 31.42 5.03 -4.02
C GLY A 374 32.21 4.94 -2.71
N HIS A 375 31.97 5.82 -1.74
CA HIS A 375 32.61 5.78 -0.42
C HIS A 375 31.58 5.48 0.65
N PHE A 376 31.81 4.41 1.41
CA PHE A 376 30.91 3.99 2.49
C PHE A 376 31.27 4.80 3.74
N GLY A 377 30.92 6.08 3.72
CA GLY A 377 31.03 6.97 4.86
C GLY A 377 29.80 6.96 5.77
N GLU A 378 29.82 7.83 6.77
CA GLU A 378 28.76 7.98 7.78
C GLU A 378 27.35 8.16 7.17
N GLN A 379 27.23 8.90 6.06
CA GLN A 379 25.94 9.08 5.37
C GLN A 379 25.43 7.78 4.72
N THR A 380 26.34 6.96 4.17
CA THR A 380 25.96 5.67 3.57
C THR A 380 25.58 4.68 4.66
N GLU A 381 26.32 4.64 5.77
CA GLU A 381 26.01 3.81 6.93
C GLU A 381 24.66 4.19 7.57
N ALA A 382 24.39 5.49 7.71
CA ALA A 382 23.11 5.99 8.16
C ALA A 382 21.98 5.60 7.20
N ALA A 383 22.21 5.71 5.89
CA ALA A 383 21.22 5.33 4.87
C ALA A 383 20.95 3.82 4.87
N VAL A 384 21.97 2.97 5.02
CA VAL A 384 21.81 1.51 5.17
C VAL A 384 21.05 1.18 6.44
N SER A 385 21.45 1.75 7.57
CA SER A 385 20.78 1.51 8.85
C SER A 385 19.32 1.95 8.82
N ALA A 386 19.05 3.12 8.23
CA ALA A 386 17.71 3.62 8.02
C ALA A 386 16.91 2.69 7.12
N TYR A 387 17.49 2.22 6.02
CA TYR A 387 16.89 1.28 5.08
C TYR A 387 16.59 -0.09 5.73
N GLN A 388 17.54 -0.66 6.46
CA GLN A 388 17.36 -1.92 7.18
C GLN A 388 16.25 -1.80 8.22
N LYS A 389 16.27 -0.71 9.00
CA LYS A 389 15.22 -0.40 9.97
C LYS A 389 13.87 -0.22 9.27
N ALA A 390 13.87 0.42 8.11
CA ALA A 390 12.72 0.53 7.22
C ALA A 390 12.15 -0.86 6.89
N ARG A 391 13.00 -1.74 6.38
CA ARG A 391 12.58 -3.05 5.85
C ARG A 391 12.48 -4.15 6.92
N GLY A 392 12.51 -3.79 8.20
CA GLY A 392 12.44 -4.75 9.30
C GLY A 392 13.60 -5.75 9.32
N LEU A 393 14.73 -5.39 8.73
CA LEU A 393 15.94 -6.21 8.66
C LEU A 393 16.76 -6.04 9.93
N THR A 394 17.80 -6.87 10.07
CA THR A 394 18.83 -6.64 11.07
C THR A 394 19.49 -5.29 10.82
N VAL A 395 19.42 -4.37 11.80
CA VAL A 395 20.03 -3.03 11.70
C VAL A 395 21.49 -3.11 12.13
N ASP A 396 22.34 -3.55 11.22
CA ASP A 396 23.79 -3.67 11.43
C ASP A 396 24.60 -2.60 10.69
N GLY A 397 23.96 -1.78 9.86
CA GLY A 397 24.60 -0.74 9.05
C GLY A 397 25.44 -1.30 7.91
N VAL A 398 25.33 -2.60 7.61
CA VAL A 398 26.11 -3.31 6.59
C VAL A 398 25.24 -3.61 5.37
N GLY A 399 25.72 -3.25 4.18
CA GLY A 399 25.14 -3.69 2.91
C GLY A 399 25.44 -5.17 2.66
N GLY A 400 24.80 -6.05 3.45
CA GLY A 400 24.93 -7.51 3.39
C GLY A 400 23.77 -8.19 2.66
N ALA A 401 23.73 -9.52 2.71
CA ALA A 401 22.79 -10.34 1.94
C ALA A 401 21.31 -9.96 2.15
N GLU A 402 20.89 -9.67 3.38
CA GLU A 402 19.51 -9.22 3.67
C GLU A 402 19.19 -7.87 3.01
N THR A 403 20.14 -6.93 3.07
CA THR A 403 19.97 -5.58 2.48
C THR A 403 19.87 -5.66 0.96
N TRP A 404 20.73 -6.46 0.32
CA TRP A 404 20.67 -6.67 -1.13
C TRP A 404 19.40 -7.39 -1.59
N ALA A 405 18.95 -8.39 -0.84
CA ALA A 405 17.69 -9.07 -1.13
C ALA A 405 16.51 -8.09 -1.06
N ALA A 406 16.44 -7.28 -0.01
CA ALA A 406 15.42 -6.26 0.14
C ALA A 406 15.46 -5.22 -1.00
N LEU A 407 16.65 -4.75 -1.40
CA LEU A 407 16.82 -3.82 -2.51
C LEU A 407 16.36 -4.42 -3.85
N LYS A 408 16.60 -5.71 -4.06
CA LYS A 408 16.20 -6.44 -5.26
C LYS A 408 14.69 -6.65 -5.37
N HIS A 409 14.02 -6.91 -4.25
CA HIS A 409 12.59 -7.22 -4.25
C HIS A 409 11.71 -6.01 -3.93
N GLY A 410 12.31 -4.91 -3.50
CA GLY A 410 11.57 -3.74 -3.01
C GLY A 410 10.73 -4.05 -1.76
N GLN A 411 11.09 -5.11 -1.02
CA GLN A 411 10.42 -5.57 0.21
C GLN A 411 11.24 -5.27 1.46
#